data_AF-A0A2P6FLK8-F1
#
_entry.id   AF-A0A2P6FLK8-F1
#
_cell.length_a   1.000
_cell.length_b   1.000
_cell.length_c   1.000
_cell.angle_alpha   90.00
_cell.angle_beta   90.00
_cell.angle_gamma   90.00
#
_symmetry.space_group_name_H-M   'P 1'
#
loop_
_entity.id
_entity.type
_entity.pdbx_description
1 polymer ?
#
loop_
_entity_poly.entity_id
_entity_poly.type
_entity_poly.pdbx_seq_one_letter_code
_entity_poly.pdbx_strand_id
1 'polypeptide(L)'
;GVGGSITGRGADLLIIDDPHSEQDAMNPASYDRVYEWYTSGPRQRLQPGGRIIVVMTRWSVADLTGKLMKAQKEPKSDQWEVIEFPAILPSGKPVWPGYWKIEELEAVKASVSLLKWNAQYQQNPTSAEGSIIKREWWKKWPHDKLPPLMHVIQSYDTAFMKKETADFSAISTWGVFELEDRGPRIILLDVIKDRYEFPELRKKAKEQYDYWKPESVIVEAKASGLPLTYELRKMGIPVINFTPSKGNDKHTRVNSVAPLFEAGMVWYPDRKFTDEMIEECAAFPLGEHDDLVDSMTQALMRFRQGGFVEHPEDYEDEELPERKRTYY
;
A
#
# COMPACT_ATOMS: atom_id res chain seq x y z
N GLY A 1 -15.02 25.70 -13.06
CA GLY A 1 -13.79 24.88 -12.97
C GLY A 1 -12.69 25.63 -12.24
N VAL A 2 -11.88 24.91 -11.48
CA VAL A 2 -10.66 25.40 -10.82
C VAL A 2 -9.75 26.05 -11.87
N GLY A 3 -9.22 27.25 -11.59
CA GLY A 3 -8.39 28.02 -12.54
C GLY A 3 -9.15 28.89 -13.55
N GLY A 4 -10.49 28.91 -13.55
CA GLY A 4 -11.28 29.83 -14.37
C GLY A 4 -11.11 31.29 -13.94
N SER A 5 -11.11 32.23 -14.89
CA SER A 5 -11.02 33.67 -14.62
C SER A 5 -12.27 34.17 -13.89
N ILE A 6 -12.22 34.29 -12.58
CA ILE A 6 -13.31 34.90 -11.80
C ILE A 6 -13.16 36.45 -11.78
N THR A 7 -12.25 37.09 -12.51
CA THR A 7 -11.93 38.52 -12.35
C THR A 7 -13.12 39.49 -12.53
N GLY A 8 -13.40 40.33 -11.50
CA GLY A 8 -14.11 41.61 -11.66
C GLY A 8 -15.40 41.87 -10.86
N ARG A 9 -16.02 40.89 -10.17
CA ARG A 9 -17.27 41.10 -9.38
C ARG A 9 -17.27 40.30 -8.07
N GLY A 10 -17.86 40.87 -7.01
CA GLY A 10 -18.18 40.16 -5.78
C GLY A 10 -19.35 39.19 -5.98
N ALA A 11 -19.52 38.24 -5.07
CA ALA A 11 -20.56 37.21 -5.16
C ALA A 11 -21.37 37.09 -3.87
N ASP A 12 -22.70 37.06 -4.01
CA ASP A 12 -23.65 36.70 -2.95
C ASP A 12 -23.81 35.17 -2.80
N LEU A 13 -23.56 34.42 -3.88
CA LEU A 13 -23.58 32.96 -3.91
C LEU A 13 -22.43 32.43 -4.78
N LEU A 14 -21.66 31.50 -4.24
CA LEU A 14 -20.64 30.74 -4.98
C LEU A 14 -20.95 29.26 -4.92
N ILE A 15 -20.98 28.61 -6.08
CA ILE A 15 -21.11 27.16 -6.19
C ILE A 15 -19.79 26.62 -6.71
N ILE A 16 -19.19 25.70 -5.96
CA ILE A 16 -17.99 24.97 -6.32
C ILE A 16 -18.43 23.54 -6.61
N ASP A 17 -18.30 23.15 -7.87
CA ASP A 17 -18.70 21.83 -8.37
C ASP A 17 -17.47 21.00 -8.71
N ASP A 18 -17.37 19.82 -8.11
CA ASP A 18 -16.29 18.83 -8.22
C ASP A 18 -14.89 19.46 -8.42
N PRO A 19 -14.32 20.09 -7.37
CA PRO A 19 -13.05 20.79 -7.47
C PRO A 19 -11.83 19.85 -7.54
N HIS A 20 -12.04 18.54 -7.41
CA HIS A 20 -11.00 17.51 -7.50
C HIS A 20 -11.33 16.54 -8.62
N SER A 21 -10.31 16.16 -9.39
CA SER A 21 -10.40 15.10 -10.39
C SER A 21 -9.83 13.77 -9.86
N GLU A 22 -10.10 12.68 -10.58
CA GLU A 22 -9.47 11.37 -10.28
C GLU A 22 -7.93 11.43 -10.32
N GLN A 23 -7.36 12.26 -11.20
CA GLN A 23 -5.91 12.44 -11.30
C GLN A 23 -5.34 13.18 -10.08
N ASP A 24 -6.12 14.07 -9.46
CA ASP A 24 -5.71 14.79 -8.25
C ASP A 24 -5.63 13.87 -7.03
N ALA A 25 -6.45 12.81 -7.01
CA ALA A 25 -6.45 11.86 -5.90
C ALA A 25 -5.12 11.09 -5.76
N MET A 26 -4.36 10.97 -6.84
CA MET A 26 -3.05 10.32 -6.87
C MET A 26 -1.89 11.25 -6.50
N ASN A 27 -2.13 12.55 -6.36
CA ASN A 27 -1.09 13.54 -6.08
C ASN A 27 -1.48 14.38 -4.85
N PRO A 28 -0.92 14.10 -3.66
CA PRO A 28 -1.24 14.84 -2.44
C PRO A 28 -1.07 16.37 -2.58
N ALA A 29 -0.12 16.84 -3.40
CA ALA A 29 0.09 18.26 -3.65
C ALA A 29 -1.06 18.91 -4.45
N SER A 30 -1.89 18.14 -5.17
CA SER A 30 -3.09 18.66 -5.83
C SER A 30 -4.10 19.23 -4.82
N TYR A 31 -4.29 18.56 -3.68
CA TYR A 31 -5.19 19.03 -2.64
C TYR A 31 -4.76 20.36 -2.03
N ASP A 32 -3.46 20.60 -1.92
CA ASP A 32 -2.90 21.89 -1.48
C ASP A 32 -3.18 22.98 -2.50
N ARG A 33 -2.95 22.71 -3.79
CA ARG A 33 -3.25 23.67 -4.87
C ARG A 33 -4.72 24.04 -4.93
N VAL A 34 -5.64 23.08 -4.79
CA VAL A 34 -7.10 23.37 -4.80
C VAL A 34 -7.50 24.19 -3.57
N TYR A 35 -6.92 23.91 -2.41
CA TYR A 35 -7.18 24.70 -1.21
C TYR A 35 -6.64 26.13 -1.32
N GLU A 36 -5.43 26.30 -1.86
CA GLU A 36 -4.84 27.61 -2.14
C GLU A 36 -5.67 28.38 -3.17
N TRP A 37 -6.15 27.72 -4.22
CA TRP A 37 -7.09 28.31 -5.17
C TRP A 37 -8.38 28.79 -4.48
N TYR A 38 -8.94 27.98 -3.58
CA TYR A 38 -10.14 28.34 -2.81
C TYR A 38 -9.92 29.60 -1.95
N THR A 39 -8.82 29.65 -1.18
CA THR A 39 -8.53 30.75 -0.25
C THR A 39 -8.10 32.03 -0.94
N SER A 40 -7.41 31.93 -2.09
CA SER A 40 -6.94 33.09 -2.87
C SER A 40 -7.97 33.63 -3.85
N GLY A 41 -8.94 32.80 -4.28
CA GLY A 41 -9.92 33.15 -5.30
C GLY A 41 -11.35 33.23 -4.76
N PRO A 42 -12.12 32.13 -4.80
CA PRO A 42 -13.53 32.10 -4.40
C PRO A 42 -13.81 32.78 -3.06
N ARG A 43 -13.05 32.44 -2.00
CA ARG A 43 -13.34 32.94 -0.65
C ARG A 43 -13.18 34.46 -0.50
N GLN A 44 -12.21 35.07 -1.18
CA GLN A 44 -11.99 36.52 -1.12
C GLN A 44 -13.08 37.33 -1.83
N ARG A 45 -13.87 36.67 -2.69
CA ARG A 45 -14.92 37.31 -3.51
C ARG A 45 -16.29 37.28 -2.86
N LEU A 46 -16.44 36.47 -1.82
CA LEU A 46 -17.68 36.35 -1.09
C LEU A 46 -17.96 37.66 -0.36
N GLN A 47 -19.12 38.26 -0.66
CA GLN A 47 -19.55 39.50 -0.02
C GLN A 47 -20.11 39.23 1.40
N PRO A 48 -20.18 40.24 2.28
CA PRO A 48 -20.83 40.10 3.58
C PRO A 48 -22.26 39.55 3.44
N GLY A 49 -22.56 38.44 4.12
CA GLY A 49 -23.86 37.76 4.03
C GLY A 49 -23.99 36.77 2.87
N GLY A 50 -22.99 36.66 1.99
CA GLY A 50 -22.96 35.69 0.91
C GLY A 50 -22.76 34.25 1.40
N ARG A 51 -23.08 33.27 0.54
CA ARG A 51 -22.96 31.84 0.83
C ARG A 51 -22.07 31.11 -0.16
N ILE A 52 -21.41 30.05 0.30
CA ILE A 52 -20.66 29.12 -0.55
C ILE A 52 -21.32 27.74 -0.44
N ILE A 53 -21.54 27.09 -1.57
CA ILE A 53 -21.98 25.70 -1.66
C ILE A 53 -20.86 24.93 -2.35
N VAL A 54 -20.37 23.87 -1.70
CA VAL A 54 -19.42 22.93 -2.30
C VAL A 54 -20.17 21.63 -2.56
N VAL A 55 -20.25 21.23 -3.82
CA VAL A 55 -20.80 19.95 -4.26
C VAL A 55 -19.65 19.15 -4.80
N MET A 56 -19.32 18.03 -4.14
CA MET A 56 -18.24 17.17 -4.61
C MET A 56 -18.35 15.75 -4.08
N THR A 57 -17.76 14.81 -4.81
CA THR A 57 -17.43 13.50 -4.27
C THR A 57 -16.22 13.59 -3.34
N ARG A 58 -16.26 12.93 -2.18
CA ARG A 58 -15.10 12.85 -1.27
C ARG A 58 -13.99 11.96 -1.85
N TRP A 59 -12.75 12.45 -1.75
CA TRP A 59 -11.57 11.74 -2.25
C TRP A 59 -10.58 11.38 -1.14
N SER A 60 -10.46 12.22 -0.12
CA SER A 60 -9.49 12.08 0.96
C SER A 60 -9.85 12.97 2.14
N VAL A 61 -9.31 12.72 3.33
CA VAL A 61 -9.38 13.72 4.42
C VAL A 61 -8.65 15.03 4.09
N ALA A 62 -7.72 14.99 3.13
CA ALA A 62 -6.99 16.16 2.66
C ALA A 62 -7.73 16.94 1.56
N ASP A 63 -8.87 16.43 1.07
CA ASP A 63 -9.65 17.11 0.05
C ASP A 63 -10.21 18.46 0.53
N LEU A 64 -10.81 19.23 -0.39
CA LEU A 64 -11.26 20.60 -0.10
C LEU A 64 -12.23 20.60 1.09
N THR A 65 -13.25 19.73 1.07
CA THR A 65 -14.20 19.59 2.18
C THR A 65 -13.49 19.25 3.49
N GLY A 66 -12.57 18.28 3.49
CA GLY A 66 -11.80 17.92 4.68
C GLY A 66 -11.01 19.08 5.29
N LYS A 67 -10.37 19.90 4.43
CA LYS A 67 -9.63 21.08 4.87
C LYS A 67 -10.54 22.20 5.40
N LEU A 68 -11.68 22.44 4.75
CA LEU A 68 -12.67 23.42 5.21
C LEU A 68 -13.22 23.05 6.59
N MET A 69 -13.59 21.78 6.78
CA MET A 69 -14.05 21.26 8.08
C MET A 69 -12.98 21.36 9.17
N LYS A 70 -11.71 21.16 8.81
CA LYS A 70 -10.60 21.34 9.76
C LYS A 70 -10.41 22.82 10.13
N ALA A 71 -10.49 23.72 9.16
CA ALA A 71 -10.36 25.16 9.37
C ALA A 71 -11.50 25.75 10.21
N GLN A 72 -12.70 25.18 10.13
CA GLN A 72 -13.90 25.58 10.91
C GLN A 72 -13.70 25.54 12.44
N LYS A 73 -12.71 24.79 12.93
CA LYS A 73 -12.41 24.66 14.37
C LYS A 73 -11.90 25.95 15.00
N GLU A 74 -11.46 26.92 14.20
CA GLU A 74 -11.01 28.22 14.68
C GLU A 74 -12.20 29.13 15.07
N PRO A 75 -12.19 29.82 16.23
CA PRO A 75 -13.36 30.54 16.77
C PRO A 75 -14.00 31.63 15.89
N LYS A 76 -13.32 32.07 14.82
CA LYS A 76 -13.79 33.12 13.89
C LYS A 76 -13.78 32.66 12.42
N SER A 77 -13.60 31.37 12.18
CA SER A 77 -13.60 30.80 10.84
C SER A 77 -15.01 30.64 10.29
N ASP A 78 -15.10 30.48 8.97
CA ASP A 78 -16.35 30.15 8.29
C ASP A 78 -16.92 28.84 8.85
N GLN A 79 -18.23 28.84 9.08
CA GLN A 79 -18.95 27.67 9.56
C GLN A 79 -19.57 26.93 8.37
N TRP A 80 -19.38 25.62 8.33
CA TRP A 80 -19.89 24.75 7.29
C TRP A 80 -20.95 23.81 7.85
N GLU A 81 -21.98 23.58 7.05
CA GLU A 81 -22.96 22.52 7.25
C GLU A 81 -22.67 21.43 6.23
N VAL A 82 -22.52 20.19 6.69
CA VAL A 82 -22.23 19.03 5.82
C VAL A 82 -23.51 18.25 5.61
N ILE A 83 -23.83 18.03 4.34
CA ILE A 83 -24.92 17.16 3.91
C ILE A 83 -24.28 16.01 3.13
N GLU A 84 -24.46 14.78 3.62
CA GLU A 84 -23.84 13.58 3.06
C GLU A 84 -24.87 12.61 2.49
N PHE A 85 -24.52 11.98 1.37
CA PHE A 85 -25.36 11.01 0.66
C PHE A 85 -24.56 9.71 0.43
N PRO A 86 -24.37 8.87 1.47
CA PRO A 86 -23.66 7.61 1.34
C PRO A 86 -24.47 6.63 0.48
N ALA A 87 -23.80 5.84 -0.37
CA ALA A 87 -24.44 4.87 -1.27
C ALA A 87 -25.39 3.91 -0.53
N ILE A 88 -24.97 3.46 0.66
CA ILE A 88 -25.81 2.74 1.62
C ILE A 88 -26.03 3.64 2.84
N LEU A 89 -27.30 3.99 3.09
CA LEU A 89 -27.72 4.82 4.22
C LEU A 89 -27.57 4.05 5.55
N PRO A 90 -27.54 4.74 6.71
CA PRO A 90 -27.53 4.09 8.03
C PRO A 90 -28.69 3.11 8.28
N SER A 91 -29.78 3.25 7.51
CA SER A 91 -30.92 2.33 7.52
C SER A 91 -30.65 1.01 6.78
N GLY A 92 -29.47 0.83 6.18
CA GLY A 92 -29.10 -0.32 5.35
C GLY A 92 -29.68 -0.27 3.93
N LYS A 93 -30.39 0.80 3.56
CA LYS A 93 -31.01 0.94 2.24
C LYS A 93 -30.11 1.74 1.29
N PRO A 94 -30.15 1.45 -0.03
CA PRO A 94 -29.51 2.31 -1.02
C PRO A 94 -30.02 3.74 -0.93
N VAL A 95 -29.16 4.74 -1.17
CA VAL A 95 -29.57 6.14 -1.28
C VAL A 95 -30.50 6.39 -2.47
N TRP A 96 -30.34 5.58 -3.53
CA TRP A 96 -31.21 5.61 -4.70
C TRP A 96 -31.75 4.21 -5.03
N PRO A 97 -32.75 3.72 -4.28
CA PRO A 97 -33.28 2.35 -4.44
C PRO A 97 -33.89 2.05 -5.82
N GLY A 98 -34.32 3.08 -6.55
CA GLY A 98 -34.90 2.94 -7.90
C GLY A 98 -33.87 2.68 -9.00
N TYR A 99 -32.59 2.92 -8.73
CA TYR A 99 -31.50 2.71 -9.68
C TYR A 99 -30.52 1.63 -9.22
N TRP A 100 -30.14 1.65 -7.94
CA TRP A 100 -29.22 0.67 -7.34
C TRP A 100 -29.96 -0.23 -6.36
N LYS A 101 -29.87 -1.55 -6.58
CA LYS A 101 -30.25 -2.54 -5.58
C LYS A 101 -29.14 -2.72 -4.55
N ILE A 102 -29.48 -3.23 -3.38
CA ILE A 102 -28.49 -3.42 -2.31
C ILE A 102 -27.44 -4.46 -2.70
N GLU A 103 -27.84 -5.52 -3.38
CA GLU A 103 -26.95 -6.60 -3.83
C GLU A 103 -25.93 -6.11 -4.87
N GLU A 104 -26.32 -5.14 -5.71
CA GLU A 104 -25.43 -4.52 -6.70
C GLU A 104 -24.40 -3.61 -6.01
N LEU A 105 -24.81 -2.87 -4.98
CA LEU A 105 -23.88 -2.07 -4.17
C LEU A 105 -22.90 -2.95 -3.39
N GLU A 106 -23.36 -4.09 -2.88
CA GLU A 106 -22.47 -5.09 -2.24
C GLU A 106 -21.48 -5.70 -3.23
N ALA A 107 -21.91 -6.00 -4.46
CA ALA A 107 -21.01 -6.46 -5.51
C ALA A 107 -19.97 -5.40 -5.90
N VAL A 108 -20.35 -4.12 -5.98
CA VAL A 108 -19.42 -3.02 -6.21
C VAL A 108 -18.43 -2.90 -5.04
N LYS A 109 -18.92 -2.97 -3.80
CA LYS A 109 -18.07 -2.95 -2.59
C LYS A 109 -17.03 -4.07 -2.59
N ALA A 110 -17.38 -5.26 -3.06
CA ALA A 110 -16.45 -6.39 -3.20
C ALA A 110 -15.44 -6.20 -4.35
N SER A 111 -15.77 -5.38 -5.35
CA SER A 111 -14.97 -5.19 -6.57
C SER A 111 -14.00 -4.01 -6.51
N VAL A 112 -14.20 -3.07 -5.58
CA VAL A 112 -13.34 -1.89 -5.40
C VAL A 112 -12.62 -1.96 -4.06
N SER A 113 -11.48 -1.27 -3.95
CA SER A 113 -10.78 -1.21 -2.67
C SER A 113 -11.66 -0.53 -1.60
N LEU A 114 -11.55 -1.02 -0.36
CA LEU A 114 -12.36 -0.51 0.76
C LEU A 114 -12.13 1.00 0.99
N LEU A 115 -10.93 1.51 0.70
CA LEU A 115 -10.62 2.94 0.74
C LEU A 115 -11.41 3.75 -0.30
N LYS A 116 -11.46 3.28 -1.55
CA LYS A 116 -12.25 3.92 -2.62
C LYS A 116 -13.73 3.83 -2.32
N TRP A 117 -14.19 2.68 -1.81
CA TRP A 117 -15.58 2.50 -1.35
C TRP A 117 -15.94 3.52 -0.27
N ASN A 118 -15.16 3.60 0.80
CA ASN A 118 -15.45 4.48 1.93
C ASN A 118 -15.43 5.96 1.54
N ALA A 119 -14.45 6.38 0.74
CA ALA A 119 -14.35 7.76 0.28
C ALA A 119 -15.44 8.12 -0.73
N GLN A 120 -15.49 7.44 -1.88
CA GLN A 120 -16.31 7.87 -3.02
C GLN A 120 -17.77 7.42 -2.90
N TYR A 121 -18.02 6.23 -2.35
CA TYR A 121 -19.38 5.69 -2.26
C TYR A 121 -20.03 6.02 -0.92
N GLN A 122 -19.33 5.84 0.20
CA GLN A 122 -19.90 6.10 1.53
C GLN A 122 -19.69 7.53 2.04
N GLN A 123 -19.02 8.41 1.28
CA GLN A 123 -18.74 9.81 1.66
C GLN A 123 -18.00 9.98 3.00
N ASN A 124 -17.41 8.89 3.49
CA ASN A 124 -16.65 8.84 4.72
C ASN A 124 -15.21 8.47 4.37
N PRO A 125 -14.44 9.41 3.78
CA PRO A 125 -13.01 9.22 3.69
C PRO A 125 -12.52 9.21 5.13
N THR A 126 -12.30 8.01 5.64
CA THR A 126 -11.49 7.84 6.83
C THR A 126 -10.18 8.56 6.55
N SER A 127 -9.63 9.27 7.55
CA SER A 127 -8.18 9.49 7.51
C SER A 127 -7.62 8.13 7.19
N ALA A 128 -6.80 8.01 6.16
CA ALA A 128 -6.19 6.74 5.93
C ALA A 128 -5.57 6.36 7.30
N GLU A 129 -6.18 5.39 7.99
CA GLU A 129 -5.47 4.54 8.93
C GLU A 129 -4.45 3.71 8.13
N GLY A 130 -4.26 4.02 6.84
CA GLY A 130 -2.99 4.51 6.32
C GLY A 130 -2.20 3.33 5.83
N SER A 131 -1.84 2.50 6.79
CA SER A 131 -1.32 1.17 6.63
C SER A 131 -2.23 0.31 5.76
N ILE A 132 -1.72 -0.13 4.61
CA ILE A 132 -2.30 -1.29 3.90
C ILE A 132 -2.05 -2.56 4.72
N ILE A 133 -0.98 -2.60 5.54
CA ILE A 133 -0.64 -3.69 6.45
C ILE A 133 -0.58 -3.16 7.87
N LYS A 134 -1.55 -3.55 8.70
CA LYS A 134 -1.64 -3.06 10.08
C LYS A 134 -0.64 -3.73 11.02
N ARG A 135 -0.18 -3.01 12.04
CA ARG A 135 0.76 -3.54 13.05
C ARG A 135 0.19 -4.78 13.76
N GLU A 136 -1.09 -4.74 14.11
CA GLU A 136 -1.77 -5.82 14.83
C GLU A 136 -1.98 -7.11 14.03
N TRP A 137 -1.79 -7.07 12.70
CA TRP A 137 -1.90 -8.26 11.85
C TRP A 137 -0.66 -9.15 11.90
N TRP A 138 0.50 -8.58 12.28
CA TRP A 138 1.72 -9.33 12.47
C TRP A 138 1.61 -10.26 13.69
N LYS A 139 2.03 -11.52 13.53
CA LYS A 139 2.00 -12.51 14.62
C LYS A 139 3.37 -12.64 15.29
N LYS A 140 3.42 -12.29 16.57
CA LYS A 140 4.64 -12.47 17.36
C LYS A 140 4.90 -13.96 17.59
N TRP A 141 6.10 -14.42 17.22
CA TRP A 141 6.60 -15.75 17.55
C TRP A 141 6.96 -15.80 19.05
N PRO A 142 6.37 -16.73 19.83
CA PRO A 142 6.45 -16.69 21.29
C PRO A 142 7.74 -17.28 21.86
N HIS A 143 8.60 -17.89 21.04
CA HIS A 143 9.80 -18.60 21.51
C HIS A 143 11.10 -17.87 21.09
N ASP A 144 12.13 -17.96 21.92
CA ASP A 144 13.45 -17.39 21.62
C ASP A 144 14.14 -18.04 20.42
N LYS A 145 13.89 -19.34 20.25
CA LYS A 145 14.40 -20.13 19.12
C LYS A 145 13.41 -20.07 17.97
N LEU A 146 13.93 -19.85 16.78
CA LEU A 146 13.17 -19.89 15.53
C LEU A 146 12.62 -21.31 15.29
N PRO A 147 11.46 -21.44 14.62
CA PRO A 147 10.91 -22.73 14.24
C PRO A 147 11.82 -23.41 13.20
N PRO A 148 11.71 -24.75 13.03
CA PRO A 148 12.29 -25.43 11.88
C PRO A 148 11.73 -24.84 10.57
N LEU A 149 12.63 -24.47 9.67
CA LEU A 149 12.29 -23.81 8.40
C LEU A 149 12.26 -24.85 7.28
N MET A 150 11.21 -24.83 6.47
CA MET A 150 11.03 -25.68 5.30
C MET A 150 11.65 -25.07 4.04
N HIS A 151 11.62 -23.74 3.95
CA HIS A 151 12.13 -22.98 2.82
C HIS A 151 12.54 -21.58 3.25
N VAL A 152 13.63 -21.05 2.70
CA VAL A 152 14.18 -19.74 3.03
C VAL A 152 14.48 -18.96 1.75
N ILE A 153 13.99 -17.73 1.70
CA ILE A 153 14.29 -16.80 0.60
C ILE A 153 14.84 -15.50 1.15
N GLN A 154 15.64 -14.85 0.32
CA GLN A 154 16.07 -13.48 0.55
C GLN A 154 15.52 -12.58 -0.55
N SER A 155 15.12 -11.37 -0.18
CA SER A 155 14.57 -10.38 -1.10
C SER A 155 15.31 -9.07 -0.97
N TYR A 156 15.85 -8.60 -2.10
CA TYR A 156 16.69 -7.41 -2.15
C TYR A 156 15.97 -6.33 -2.94
N ASP A 157 15.70 -5.22 -2.26
CA ASP A 157 15.32 -3.97 -2.90
C ASP A 157 16.56 -3.06 -2.92
N THR A 158 17.01 -2.73 -4.13
CA THR A 158 18.29 -2.03 -4.33
C THR A 158 18.05 -0.78 -5.14
N ALA A 159 18.21 0.37 -4.50
CA ALA A 159 18.23 1.65 -5.17
C ALA A 159 19.68 2.14 -5.40
N PHE A 160 19.93 2.80 -6.53
CA PHE A 160 21.20 3.46 -6.83
C PHE A 160 20.93 4.64 -7.76
N MET A 161 21.14 5.87 -7.26
CA MET A 161 21.23 7.06 -8.08
C MET A 161 22.65 7.66 -8.00
N LYS A 162 23.15 8.14 -9.15
CA LYS A 162 24.47 8.77 -9.35
C LYS A 162 24.71 10.09 -8.59
N LYS A 163 23.81 10.53 -7.70
CA LYS A 163 23.93 11.80 -6.96
C LYS A 163 24.33 11.53 -5.50
N GLU A 164 24.94 12.53 -4.86
CA GLU A 164 25.66 12.48 -3.57
C GLU A 164 24.86 12.04 -2.32
N THR A 165 23.64 11.54 -2.48
CA THR A 165 22.88 10.85 -1.43
C THR A 165 22.48 9.49 -1.97
N ALA A 166 23.22 8.43 -1.62
CA ALA A 166 22.84 7.06 -1.95
C ALA A 166 21.44 6.76 -1.37
N ASP A 167 20.55 6.22 -2.20
CA ASP A 167 19.26 5.69 -1.75
C ASP A 167 19.48 4.45 -0.87
N PHE A 168 18.50 4.10 -0.04
CA PHE A 168 18.63 2.94 0.85
C PHE A 168 18.61 1.62 0.05
N SER A 169 19.38 0.64 0.52
CA SER A 169 19.31 -0.74 0.06
C SER A 169 18.77 -1.61 1.19
N ALA A 170 17.75 -2.41 0.89
CA ALA A 170 17.08 -3.28 1.83
C ALA A 170 17.29 -4.75 1.45
N ILE A 171 17.72 -5.54 2.43
CA ILE A 171 17.82 -6.99 2.37
C ILE A 171 16.92 -7.55 3.47
N SER A 172 15.89 -8.31 3.09
CA SER A 172 15.06 -9.04 4.04
C SER A 172 15.17 -10.54 3.82
N THR A 173 15.22 -11.31 4.91
CA THR A 173 15.28 -12.77 4.91
C THR A 173 13.98 -13.32 5.49
N TRP A 174 13.36 -14.27 4.79
CA TRP A 174 12.08 -14.85 5.15
C TRP A 174 12.12 -16.37 5.08
N GLY A 175 11.39 -17.01 5.98
CA GLY A 175 11.26 -18.47 6.00
C GLY A 175 9.80 -18.92 5.98
N VAL A 176 9.58 -20.12 5.48
CA VAL A 176 8.32 -20.86 5.65
C VAL A 176 8.55 -21.92 6.72
N PHE A 177 7.61 -22.04 7.66
CA PHE A 177 7.59 -23.08 8.68
C PHE A 177 6.18 -23.66 8.77
N GLU A 178 6.06 -24.86 9.32
CA GLU A 178 4.78 -25.53 9.48
C GLU A 178 4.29 -25.39 10.93
N LEU A 179 3.01 -25.07 11.08
CA LEU A 179 2.28 -25.23 12.34
C LEU A 179 1.40 -26.46 12.22
N GLU A 180 1.55 -27.41 13.15
CA GLU A 180 0.87 -28.71 13.13
C GLU A 180 -0.64 -28.63 12.83
N ASP A 181 -1.34 -27.63 13.39
CA ASP A 181 -2.80 -27.48 13.24
C ASP A 181 -3.24 -26.46 12.18
N ARG A 182 -2.30 -25.80 11.50
CA ARG A 182 -2.59 -24.60 10.71
C ARG A 182 -1.92 -24.57 9.34
N GLY A 183 -1.02 -25.50 9.05
CA GLY A 183 -0.29 -25.57 7.78
C GLY A 183 0.86 -24.56 7.68
N PRO A 184 1.33 -24.24 6.46
CA PRO A 184 2.51 -23.42 6.25
C PRO A 184 2.29 -21.95 6.64
N ARG A 185 3.29 -21.36 7.31
CA ARG A 185 3.30 -19.98 7.78
C ARG A 185 4.61 -19.31 7.41
N ILE A 186 4.57 -17.99 7.26
CA ILE A 186 5.73 -17.19 6.89
C ILE A 186 6.30 -16.55 8.16
N ILE A 187 7.62 -16.52 8.31
CA ILE A 187 8.30 -15.82 9.40
C ILE A 187 9.42 -14.92 8.86
N LEU A 188 9.49 -13.69 9.36
CA LEU A 188 10.62 -12.79 9.14
C LEU A 188 11.84 -13.28 9.93
N LEU A 189 12.98 -13.46 9.28
CA LEU A 189 14.19 -14.02 9.90
C LEU A 189 15.26 -12.97 10.18
N ASP A 190 15.43 -12.00 9.28
CA ASP A 190 16.42 -10.93 9.38
C ASP A 190 16.07 -9.75 8.47
N VAL A 191 16.53 -8.56 8.83
CA VAL A 191 16.41 -7.33 8.02
C VAL A 191 17.69 -6.52 8.13
N ILE A 192 18.21 -6.10 6.98
CA ILE A 192 19.28 -5.11 6.86
C ILE A 192 18.80 -4.00 5.94
N LYS A 193 18.82 -2.77 6.45
CA LYS A 193 18.55 -1.57 5.66
C LYS A 193 19.63 -0.53 5.95
N ASP A 194 20.35 -0.12 4.91
CA ASP A 194 21.34 0.96 5.04
C ASP A 194 21.69 1.54 3.66
N ARG A 195 22.47 2.61 3.64
CA ARG A 195 23.04 3.20 2.43
C ARG A 195 24.37 2.54 2.14
N TYR A 196 24.39 1.67 1.14
CA TYR A 196 25.60 0.97 0.74
C TYR A 196 26.08 1.43 -0.63
N GLU A 197 27.38 1.67 -0.73
CA GLU A 197 28.04 1.70 -2.03
C GLU A 197 28.05 0.27 -2.62
N PHE A 198 28.09 0.17 -3.95
CA PHE A 198 27.95 -1.12 -4.63
C PHE A 198 28.92 -2.23 -4.14
N PRO A 199 30.23 -1.96 -3.89
CA PRO A 199 31.14 -2.98 -3.35
C PRO A 199 30.74 -3.47 -1.95
N GLU A 200 30.20 -2.59 -1.10
CA GLU A 200 29.76 -2.91 0.25
C GLU A 200 28.46 -3.71 0.22
N LEU A 201 27.51 -3.30 -0.62
CA LEU A 201 26.25 -4.03 -0.84
C LEU A 201 26.52 -5.47 -1.27
N ARG A 202 27.44 -5.68 -2.21
CA ARG A 202 27.87 -7.02 -2.67
C ARG A 202 28.45 -7.85 -1.52
N LYS A 203 29.28 -7.24 -0.67
CA LYS A 203 29.85 -7.92 0.50
C LYS A 203 28.75 -8.31 1.49
N LYS A 204 27.82 -7.40 1.80
CA LYS A 204 26.70 -7.63 2.71
C LYS A 204 25.75 -8.71 2.20
N ALA A 205 25.41 -8.67 0.92
CA ALA A 205 24.61 -9.71 0.27
C ALA A 205 25.26 -11.10 0.37
N LYS A 206 26.59 -11.19 0.24
CA LYS A 206 27.32 -12.45 0.39
C LYS A 206 27.35 -12.94 1.85
N GLU A 207 27.62 -12.05 2.81
CA GLU A 207 27.60 -12.37 4.24
C GLU A 207 26.23 -12.94 4.66
N GLN A 208 25.16 -12.29 4.22
CA GLN A 208 23.78 -12.71 4.49
C GLN A 208 23.43 -14.04 3.83
N TYR A 209 23.83 -14.25 2.58
CA TYR A 209 23.63 -15.53 1.90
C TYR A 209 24.38 -16.68 2.59
N ASP A 210 25.63 -16.46 3.00
CA ASP A 210 26.44 -17.51 3.64
C ASP A 210 25.91 -17.91 5.02
N TYR A 211 25.33 -16.95 5.75
CA TYR A 211 24.76 -17.19 7.06
C TYR A 211 23.42 -17.94 6.96
N TRP A 212 22.49 -17.44 6.15
CA TRP A 212 21.13 -18.00 6.07
C TRP A 212 20.99 -19.16 5.07
N LYS A 213 21.87 -19.23 4.08
CA LYS A 213 21.86 -20.22 2.98
C LYS A 213 20.47 -20.37 2.33
N PRO A 214 19.83 -19.27 1.88
CA PRO A 214 18.52 -19.34 1.26
C PRO A 214 18.57 -20.13 -0.04
N GLU A 215 17.49 -20.83 -0.37
CA GLU A 215 17.34 -21.57 -1.62
C GLU A 215 17.25 -20.65 -2.84
N SER A 216 16.77 -19.41 -2.63
CA SER A 216 16.76 -18.39 -3.68
C SER A 216 16.92 -16.97 -3.14
N VAL A 217 17.55 -16.13 -3.95
CA VAL A 217 17.68 -14.69 -3.70
C VAL A 217 16.88 -13.96 -4.78
N ILE A 218 15.99 -13.08 -4.39
CA ILE A 218 15.16 -12.27 -5.28
C ILE A 218 15.76 -10.88 -5.35
N VAL A 219 15.95 -10.35 -6.55
CA VAL A 219 16.47 -9.00 -6.76
C VAL A 219 15.59 -8.29 -7.77
N GLU A 220 15.13 -7.07 -7.44
CA GLU A 220 14.41 -6.26 -8.42
C GLU A 220 15.33 -5.90 -9.60
N ALA A 221 14.89 -6.23 -10.82
CA ALA A 221 15.66 -6.02 -12.04
C ALA A 221 15.60 -4.57 -12.54
N LYS A 222 15.89 -3.60 -11.65
CA LYS A 222 16.00 -2.17 -11.95
C LYS A 222 17.33 -1.61 -11.45
N ALA A 223 17.84 -0.58 -12.12
CA ALA A 223 19.04 0.17 -11.72
C ALA A 223 20.21 -0.73 -11.26
N SER A 224 20.60 -0.67 -9.98
CA SER A 224 21.70 -1.44 -9.37
C SER A 224 21.41 -2.93 -9.21
N GLY A 225 20.16 -3.36 -9.26
CA GLY A 225 19.78 -4.76 -9.11
C GLY A 225 20.31 -5.65 -10.23
N LEU A 226 20.46 -5.11 -11.45
CA LEU A 226 21.02 -5.85 -12.59
C LEU A 226 22.53 -6.15 -12.43
N PRO A 227 23.39 -5.15 -12.14
CA PRO A 227 24.79 -5.41 -11.78
C PRO A 227 24.96 -6.35 -10.58
N LEU A 228 24.15 -6.17 -9.52
CA LEU A 228 24.23 -7.02 -8.33
C LEU A 228 23.87 -8.47 -8.67
N THR A 229 22.79 -8.69 -9.41
CA THR A 229 22.37 -10.01 -9.89
C THR A 229 23.49 -10.72 -10.65
N TYR A 230 24.17 -10.01 -11.55
CA TYR A 230 25.25 -10.59 -12.34
C TYR A 230 26.43 -11.04 -11.47
N GLU A 231 26.83 -10.22 -10.50
CA GLU A 231 27.91 -10.55 -9.56
C GLU A 231 27.55 -11.70 -8.62
N LEU A 232 26.33 -11.72 -8.08
CA LEU A 232 25.87 -12.81 -7.21
C LEU A 232 25.78 -14.13 -7.97
N ARG A 233 25.25 -14.13 -9.20
CA ARG A 233 25.22 -15.34 -10.04
C ARG A 233 26.62 -15.87 -10.37
N LYS A 234 27.60 -14.99 -10.59
CA LYS A 234 29.01 -15.38 -10.75
C LYS A 234 29.58 -16.08 -9.51
N MET A 235 29.08 -15.75 -8.32
CA MET A 235 29.44 -16.43 -7.07
C MET A 235 28.69 -17.75 -6.85
N GLY A 236 27.85 -18.19 -7.80
CA GLY A 236 27.03 -19.39 -7.68
C GLY A 236 25.76 -19.20 -6.87
N ILE A 237 25.36 -17.96 -6.59
CA ILE A 237 24.12 -17.66 -5.83
C ILE A 237 22.90 -17.76 -6.77
N PRO A 238 21.85 -18.49 -6.39
CA PRO A 238 20.63 -18.66 -7.19
C PRO A 238 19.76 -17.41 -7.14
N VAL A 239 20.08 -16.42 -7.99
CA VAL A 239 19.32 -15.17 -8.08
C VAL A 239 18.18 -15.25 -9.07
N ILE A 240 16.98 -14.91 -8.63
CA ILE A 240 15.75 -14.74 -9.42
C ILE A 240 15.48 -13.25 -9.58
N ASN A 241 15.22 -12.82 -10.81
CA ASN A 241 14.87 -11.43 -11.08
C ASN A 241 13.39 -11.20 -10.81
N PHE A 242 13.08 -10.16 -10.04
CA PHE A 242 11.73 -9.63 -9.93
C PHE A 242 11.55 -8.45 -10.88
N THR A 243 10.52 -8.51 -11.73
CA THR A 243 10.15 -7.40 -12.62
C THR A 243 8.68 -7.10 -12.40
N PRO A 244 8.32 -5.90 -11.91
CA PRO A 244 6.92 -5.52 -11.79
C PRO A 244 6.25 -5.58 -13.16
N SER A 245 5.13 -6.28 -13.27
CA SER A 245 4.31 -6.32 -14.48
C SER A 245 3.82 -4.90 -14.83
N LYS A 246 3.88 -4.51 -16.11
CA LYS A 246 3.44 -3.18 -16.58
C LYS A 246 1.99 -2.93 -16.13
N GLY A 247 1.77 -1.86 -15.34
CA GLY A 247 0.46 -1.48 -14.81
C GLY A 247 0.18 -1.95 -13.37
N ASN A 248 1.05 -2.76 -12.77
CA ASN A 248 0.90 -3.20 -11.38
C ASN A 248 1.67 -2.24 -10.46
N ASP A 249 0.98 -1.19 -10.01
CA ASP A 249 1.57 -0.18 -9.11
C ASP A 249 1.93 -0.76 -7.74
N LYS A 250 2.74 -0.02 -6.97
CA LYS A 250 3.24 -0.48 -5.67
C LYS A 250 2.10 -0.82 -4.71
N HIS A 251 1.05 -0.01 -4.70
CA HIS A 251 -0.14 -0.24 -3.90
C HIS A 251 -0.80 -1.59 -4.22
N THR A 252 -0.99 -1.90 -5.51
CA THR A 252 -1.64 -3.14 -5.94
C THR A 252 -0.83 -4.37 -5.49
N ARG A 253 0.50 -4.28 -5.54
CA ARG A 253 1.37 -5.37 -5.04
C ARG A 253 1.22 -5.58 -3.53
N VAL A 254 1.24 -4.51 -2.73
CA VAL A 254 1.07 -4.63 -1.27
C VAL A 254 -0.33 -5.14 -0.92
N ASN A 255 -1.38 -4.69 -1.62
CA ASN A 255 -2.74 -5.20 -1.44
C ASN A 255 -2.84 -6.71 -1.78
N SER A 256 -2.01 -7.23 -2.70
CA SER A 256 -2.03 -8.66 -3.04
C SER A 256 -1.48 -9.58 -1.93
N VAL A 257 -0.69 -9.03 -1.00
CA VAL A 257 -0.11 -9.77 0.13
C VAL A 257 -0.80 -9.44 1.46
N ALA A 258 -1.55 -8.35 1.55
CA ALA A 258 -2.31 -7.95 2.74
C ALA A 258 -3.22 -9.07 3.31
N PRO A 259 -3.94 -9.88 2.50
CA PRO A 259 -4.74 -10.99 3.03
C PRO A 259 -3.94 -12.00 3.88
N LEU A 260 -2.67 -12.24 3.56
CA LEU A 260 -1.80 -13.13 4.37
C LEU A 260 -1.59 -12.57 5.78
N PHE A 261 -1.48 -11.25 5.91
CA PHE A 261 -1.36 -10.58 7.21
C PHE A 261 -2.69 -10.63 7.96
N GLU A 262 -3.79 -10.29 7.28
CA GLU A 262 -5.14 -10.35 7.86
C GLU A 262 -5.48 -11.74 8.41
N ALA A 263 -5.13 -12.79 7.66
CA ALA A 263 -5.28 -14.19 8.06
C ALA A 263 -4.30 -14.64 9.17
N GLY A 264 -3.40 -13.76 9.62
CA GLY A 264 -2.41 -14.06 10.65
C GLY A 264 -1.37 -15.10 10.23
N MET A 265 -1.02 -15.12 8.94
CA MET A 265 -0.07 -16.08 8.38
C MET A 265 1.38 -15.62 8.47
N VAL A 266 1.61 -14.34 8.71
CA VAL A 266 2.95 -13.73 8.74
C VAL A 266 3.39 -13.47 10.18
N TRP A 267 4.54 -14.04 10.53
CA TRP A 267 5.08 -14.06 11.88
C TRP A 267 6.42 -13.32 11.97
N TYR A 268 6.79 -12.96 13.19
CA TYR A 268 8.05 -12.29 13.47
C TYR A 268 8.65 -12.68 14.83
N PRO A 269 9.97 -12.76 14.98
CA PRO A 269 10.64 -12.94 16.27
C PRO A 269 10.78 -11.61 17.01
N ASP A 270 10.82 -11.64 18.35
CA ASP A 270 11.01 -10.44 19.17
C ASP A 270 12.46 -9.92 19.09
N ARG A 271 12.82 -9.22 18.01
CA ARG A 271 14.18 -8.75 17.72
C ARG A 271 14.16 -7.30 17.24
N LYS A 272 15.24 -6.57 17.48
CA LYS A 272 15.34 -5.13 17.17
C LYS A 272 15.08 -4.77 15.71
N PHE A 273 15.50 -5.60 14.76
CA PHE A 273 15.30 -5.33 13.33
C PHE A 273 13.83 -5.42 12.91
N THR A 274 13.00 -6.09 13.71
CA THR A 274 11.60 -6.33 13.37
C THR A 274 10.75 -5.09 13.52
N ASP A 275 11.03 -4.26 14.52
CA ASP A 275 10.27 -3.02 14.74
C ASP A 275 10.36 -2.12 13.50
N GLU A 276 11.55 -1.95 12.93
CA GLU A 276 11.76 -1.14 11.72
C GLU A 276 10.91 -1.63 10.53
N MET A 277 10.89 -2.95 10.31
CA MET A 277 10.10 -3.59 9.26
C MET A 277 8.59 -3.40 9.43
N ILE A 278 8.10 -3.60 10.67
CA ILE A 278 6.67 -3.46 11.00
C ILE A 278 6.25 -1.98 10.89
N GLU A 279 7.06 -1.07 11.42
CA GLU A 279 6.80 0.37 11.39
C GLU A 279 6.73 0.90 9.95
N GLU A 280 7.66 0.50 9.08
CA GLU A 280 7.65 0.95 7.68
C GLU A 280 6.44 0.42 6.91
N CYS A 281 6.07 -0.86 7.11
CA CYS A 281 4.85 -1.43 6.52
C CYS A 281 3.58 -0.77 7.05
N ALA A 282 3.54 -0.43 8.34
CA ALA A 282 2.41 0.28 8.94
C ALA A 282 2.37 1.77 8.55
N ALA A 283 3.49 2.36 8.13
CA ALA A 283 3.51 3.71 7.60
C ALA A 283 3.08 3.78 6.12
N PHE A 284 3.23 2.69 5.36
CA PHE A 284 2.89 2.65 3.94
C PHE A 284 1.38 2.84 3.68
N PRO A 285 0.98 3.75 2.76
CA PRO A 285 1.78 4.39 1.72
C PRO A 285 2.25 5.81 2.05
N LEU A 286 2.05 6.26 3.28
CA LEU A 286 2.32 7.64 3.70
C LEU A 286 3.71 7.82 4.33
N GLY A 287 4.47 6.73 4.51
CA GLY A 287 5.82 6.75 5.05
C GLY A 287 6.83 7.42 4.11
N GLU A 288 7.90 7.98 4.68
CA GLU A 288 9.00 8.60 3.92
C GLU A 288 9.86 7.58 3.17
N HIS A 289 9.82 6.32 3.61
CA HIS A 289 10.55 5.20 3.04
C HIS A 289 9.62 4.04 2.77
N ASP A 290 9.95 3.27 1.73
CA ASP A 290 9.13 2.15 1.29
C ASP A 290 9.98 0.99 0.72
N ASP A 291 11.29 0.98 0.99
CA ASP A 291 12.25 -0.03 0.53
C ASP A 291 12.00 -1.40 1.20
N LEU A 292 11.70 -1.40 2.51
CA LEU A 292 11.37 -2.62 3.25
C LEU A 292 10.01 -3.19 2.81
N VAL A 293 9.09 -2.31 2.44
CA VAL A 293 7.77 -2.68 1.93
C VAL A 293 7.90 -3.39 0.58
N ASP A 294 8.74 -2.87 -0.32
CA ASP A 294 8.99 -3.52 -1.62
C ASP A 294 9.72 -4.85 -1.44
N SER A 295 10.76 -4.89 -0.59
CA SER A 295 11.49 -6.11 -0.28
C SER A 295 10.57 -7.22 0.28
N MET A 296 9.71 -6.89 1.24
CA MET A 296 8.73 -7.83 1.81
C MET A 296 7.71 -8.30 0.78
N THR A 297 7.16 -7.37 0.00
CA THR A 297 6.12 -7.70 -0.98
C THR A 297 6.66 -8.67 -2.04
N GLN A 298 7.89 -8.45 -2.51
CA GLN A 298 8.60 -9.36 -3.41
C GLN A 298 8.74 -10.78 -2.82
N ALA A 299 9.14 -10.88 -1.56
CA ALA A 299 9.31 -12.16 -0.86
C ALA A 299 7.98 -12.92 -0.74
N LEU A 300 6.95 -12.27 -0.22
CA LEU A 300 5.64 -12.89 0.02
C LEU A 300 4.95 -13.30 -1.30
N MET A 301 5.03 -12.46 -2.33
CA MET A 301 4.54 -12.82 -3.66
C MET A 301 5.25 -14.06 -4.22
N ARG A 302 6.56 -14.22 -3.96
CA ARG A 302 7.31 -15.39 -4.40
C ARG A 302 6.84 -16.66 -3.70
N PHE A 303 6.58 -16.60 -2.39
CA PHE A 303 6.04 -17.76 -1.67
C PHE A 303 4.68 -18.19 -2.22
N ARG A 304 3.79 -17.23 -2.51
CA ARG A 304 2.47 -17.52 -3.13
C ARG A 304 2.63 -18.14 -4.52
N GLN A 305 3.43 -17.54 -5.39
CA GLN A 305 3.66 -18.06 -6.76
C GLN A 305 4.36 -19.42 -6.79
N GLY A 306 5.15 -19.73 -5.75
CA GLY A 306 5.83 -21.01 -5.61
C GLY A 306 4.95 -22.12 -5.04
N GLY A 307 3.70 -21.85 -4.67
CA GLY A 307 2.82 -22.81 -4.00
C GLY A 307 3.28 -23.18 -2.58
N PHE A 308 4.16 -22.38 -1.97
CA PHE A 308 4.67 -22.66 -0.62
C PHE A 308 3.69 -22.20 0.47
N VAL A 309 2.81 -21.26 0.13
CA VAL A 309 1.80 -20.68 1.02
C VAL A 309 0.56 -20.31 0.21
N GLU A 310 -0.56 -20.94 0.56
CA GLU A 310 -1.89 -20.67 0.00
C GLU A 310 -2.74 -19.95 1.05
N HIS A 311 -3.54 -18.98 0.63
CA HIS A 311 -4.49 -18.32 1.53
C HIS A 311 -5.68 -19.28 1.81
N PRO A 312 -6.26 -19.31 3.02
CA PRO A 312 -7.38 -20.21 3.35
C PRO A 312 -8.64 -20.04 2.48
N GLU A 313 -8.76 -18.92 1.77
CA GLU A 313 -9.85 -18.64 0.83
C GLU A 313 -9.41 -18.74 -0.65
N ASP A 314 -8.16 -19.10 -0.93
CA ASP A 314 -7.75 -19.41 -2.31
C ASP A 314 -8.53 -20.66 -2.77
N TYR A 315 -8.98 -20.68 -4.04
CA TYR A 315 -9.72 -21.82 -4.59
C TYR A 315 -8.88 -23.10 -4.44
N GLU A 316 -9.45 -24.16 -3.85
CA GLU A 316 -8.84 -25.48 -3.92
C GLU A 316 -8.78 -25.88 -5.40
N ASP A 317 -7.57 -25.91 -5.98
CA ASP A 317 -7.37 -26.43 -7.32
C ASP A 317 -7.81 -27.90 -7.33
N GLU A 318 -8.80 -28.24 -8.16
CA GLU A 318 -9.16 -29.64 -8.39
C GLU A 318 -7.90 -30.41 -8.86
N GLU A 319 -7.53 -31.48 -8.16
CA GLU A 319 -6.40 -32.34 -8.55
C GLU A 319 -6.54 -32.73 -10.02
N LEU A 320 -5.73 -32.12 -10.89
CA LEU A 320 -5.72 -32.47 -12.30
C LEU A 320 -5.27 -33.93 -12.42
N PRO A 321 -6.04 -34.79 -13.10
CA PRO A 321 -5.71 -36.22 -13.18
C PRO A 321 -4.32 -36.40 -13.78
N GLU A 322 -3.45 -37.13 -13.08
CA GLU A 322 -2.11 -37.46 -13.54
C GLU A 322 -2.17 -38.11 -14.93
N ARG A 323 -1.81 -37.34 -15.96
CA ARG A 323 -1.60 -37.89 -17.29
C ARG A 323 -0.36 -38.75 -17.26
N LYS A 324 -0.54 -40.07 -17.13
CA LYS A 324 0.52 -41.06 -17.39
C LYS A 324 1.09 -40.82 -18.78
N ARG A 325 2.30 -40.24 -18.84
CA ARG A 325 3.07 -40.11 -20.07
C ARG A 325 3.85 -41.40 -20.27
N THR A 326 3.39 -42.22 -21.19
CA THR A 326 4.16 -43.36 -21.69
C THR A 326 5.21 -42.81 -22.68
N TYR A 327 6.48 -42.93 -22.34
CA TYR A 327 7.58 -42.67 -23.27
C TYR A 327 7.82 -43.95 -24.08
N TYR A 328 7.80 -43.84 -25.42
CA TYR A 328 8.13 -44.92 -26.34
C TYR A 328 9.62 -44.92 -26.69
#